data_AF-H3C2T6-F1
#
_entry.id   AF-H3C2T6-F1
#
_cell.length_a   1.000
_cell.length_b   1.000
_cell.length_c   1.000
_cell.angle_alpha   90.00
_cell.angle_beta   90.00
_cell.angle_gamma   90.00
#
_symmetry.space_group_name_H-M   'P 1'
#
loop_
_entity.id
_entity.type
_entity.pdbx_description
1 polymer ?
#
loop_
_entity_poly.entity_id
_entity_poly.type
_entity_poly.pdbx_seq_one_letter_code
_entity_poly.pdbx_strand_id
1 'polypeptide(L)'
;MLREICPEIGATPGGMIRSPRLPDLKMVIVTDSRQPGMLHVDDVMQAAESRHLRELLDLQSKLSCDDPINIQFTSVSCFRGTTGRPKGATLSHHNIVNNAYFVGRRVGFHSREEICMQVPIYHWFWLGLEGG
;
A
#
# COMPACT_ATOMS: atom_id res chain seq x y z
N MET A 1 4.66 15.09 14.86
CA MET A 1 5.20 15.10 13.48
C MET A 1 4.20 15.57 12.42
N LEU A 2 3.15 14.82 12.03
CA LEU A 2 2.28 15.25 10.90
C LEU A 2 1.58 16.61 11.14
N ARG A 3 1.08 16.86 12.36
CA ARG A 3 0.46 18.15 12.73
C ARG A 3 1.44 19.33 12.76
N GLU A 4 2.73 19.10 12.91
CA GLU A 4 3.75 20.17 12.82
C GLU A 4 3.98 20.60 11.37
N ILE A 5 3.83 19.66 10.43
CA ILE A 5 4.00 19.90 9.00
C ILE A 5 2.71 20.49 8.40
N CYS A 6 1.56 19.99 8.84
CA CYS A 6 0.23 20.41 8.39
C CYS A 6 -0.67 20.70 9.61
N PRO A 7 -0.58 21.90 10.20
CA PRO A 7 -1.41 22.28 11.34
C PRO A 7 -2.89 22.43 10.96
N GLU A 8 -3.20 22.61 9.67
CA GLU A 8 -4.56 22.81 9.16
C GLU A 8 -5.46 21.57 9.25
N ILE A 9 -4.89 20.39 9.53
CA ILE A 9 -5.64 19.13 9.63
C ILE A 9 -6.80 19.25 10.62
N GLY A 10 -6.58 19.88 11.78
CA GLY A 10 -7.63 20.03 12.80
C GLY A 10 -8.64 21.14 12.54
N ALA A 11 -8.41 21.99 11.53
CA ALA A 11 -9.20 23.20 11.30
C ALA A 11 -10.50 22.96 10.51
N THR A 12 -10.57 21.88 9.74
CA THR A 12 -11.74 21.58 8.89
C THR A 12 -12.42 20.28 9.33
N PRO A 13 -13.66 20.33 9.85
CA PRO A 13 -14.48 19.14 10.05
C PRO A 13 -14.86 18.58 8.68
N GLY A 14 -14.62 17.29 8.44
CA GLY A 14 -15.02 16.63 7.17
C GLY A 14 -13.89 15.91 6.42
N GLY A 15 -12.69 15.81 6.99
CA GLY A 15 -11.62 14.94 6.48
C GLY A 15 -10.90 15.43 5.23
N MET A 16 -11.34 16.54 4.60
CA MET A 16 -10.68 17.11 3.44
C MET A 16 -9.72 18.24 3.84
N ILE A 17 -8.42 17.97 3.72
CA ILE A 17 -7.33 18.83 4.13
C ILE A 17 -6.97 19.79 2.99
N ARG A 18 -6.74 21.05 3.35
CA ARG A 18 -6.20 22.07 2.44
C ARG A 18 -5.02 22.73 3.13
N SER A 19 -3.81 22.43 2.66
CA SER A 19 -2.58 23.03 3.17
C SER A 19 -1.77 23.62 2.02
N PRO A 20 -1.36 24.90 2.10
CA PRO A 20 -0.45 25.50 1.12
C PRO A 20 0.90 24.76 1.03
N ARG A 21 1.33 24.12 2.14
CA ARG A 21 2.59 23.36 2.20
C ARG A 21 2.49 21.98 1.57
N LEU A 22 1.29 21.42 1.52
CA LEU A 22 1.00 20.08 0.98
C LEU A 22 -0.19 20.17 0.03
N PRO A 23 -0.03 20.79 -1.15
CA PRO A 23 -1.15 21.07 -2.06
C PRO A 23 -1.85 19.80 -2.56
N ASP A 24 -1.10 18.70 -2.66
CA ASP A 24 -1.59 17.40 -3.15
C ASP A 24 -2.21 16.53 -2.04
N LEU A 25 -1.94 16.83 -0.75
CA LEU A 25 -2.51 16.08 0.35
C LEU A 25 -3.99 16.46 0.54
N LYS A 26 -4.89 15.53 0.25
CA LYS A 26 -6.34 15.75 0.36
C LYS A 26 -6.97 15.14 1.61
N MET A 27 -6.51 13.98 2.03
CA MET A 27 -7.11 13.22 3.13
C MET A 27 -6.03 12.47 3.90
N VAL A 28 -6.27 12.26 5.19
CA VAL A 28 -5.45 11.42 6.05
C VAL A 28 -6.36 10.37 6.67
N ILE A 29 -6.03 9.10 6.45
CA ILE A 29 -6.72 7.95 7.02
C ILE A 29 -5.85 7.38 8.13
N VAL A 30 -6.42 7.20 9.33
CA VAL A 30 -5.75 6.62 10.49
C VAL A 30 -6.28 5.21 10.77
N THR A 31 -5.38 4.31 11.15
CA THR A 31 -5.71 2.91 11.51
C THR A 31 -5.66 2.65 13.02
N ASP A 32 -5.21 3.64 13.79
CA ASP A 32 -5.18 3.63 15.25
C ASP A 32 -6.35 4.52 15.76
N SER A 33 -6.24 5.13 16.94
CA SER A 33 -7.28 6.02 17.49
C SER A 33 -7.83 7.07 16.52
N ARG A 34 -9.14 7.33 16.62
CA ARG A 34 -9.84 8.41 15.90
C ARG A 34 -9.25 9.77 16.25
N GLN A 35 -8.99 10.60 15.25
CA GLN A 35 -8.36 11.91 15.41
C GLN A 35 -9.17 13.01 14.71
N PRO A 36 -9.34 14.21 15.32
CA PRO A 36 -10.00 15.33 14.67
C PRO A 36 -9.33 15.69 13.34
N GLY A 37 -10.14 15.88 12.29
CA GLY A 37 -9.67 16.23 10.95
C GLY A 37 -9.11 15.09 10.11
N MET A 38 -9.14 13.86 10.63
CA MET A 38 -8.68 12.65 9.93
C MET A 38 -9.84 11.64 9.83
N LEU A 39 -9.83 10.81 8.79
CA LEU A 39 -10.78 9.71 8.63
C LEU A 39 -10.25 8.48 9.35
N HIS A 40 -11.11 7.72 10.02
CA HIS A 40 -10.74 6.42 10.55
C HIS A 40 -10.95 5.33 9.50
N VAL A 41 -10.07 4.32 9.44
CA VAL A 41 -10.15 3.24 8.46
C VAL A 41 -11.51 2.54 8.46
N ASP A 42 -12.08 2.27 9.64
CA ASP A 42 -13.40 1.64 9.75
C ASP A 42 -14.52 2.47 9.10
N ASP A 43 -14.47 3.80 9.23
CA ASP A 43 -15.48 4.67 8.62
C ASP A 43 -15.40 4.62 7.10
N VAL A 44 -14.17 4.57 6.57
CA VAL A 44 -13.92 4.45 5.12
C VAL A 44 -14.41 3.10 4.61
N MET A 45 -14.14 2.02 5.34
CA MET A 45 -14.60 0.68 4.96
C MET A 45 -16.13 0.55 5.01
N GLN A 46 -16.79 1.25 5.92
CA GLN A 46 -18.25 1.27 6.05
C GLN A 46 -18.94 2.21 5.04
N ALA A 47 -18.21 3.17 4.46
CA ALA A 47 -18.76 4.12 3.48
C ALA A 47 -18.99 3.51 2.08
N ALA A 48 -18.66 2.24 1.87
CA ALA A 48 -18.85 1.55 0.60
C ALA A 48 -20.35 1.42 0.24
N GLU A 49 -20.69 1.72 -1.00
CA GLU A 49 -22.06 1.63 -1.54
C GLU A 49 -22.02 0.86 -2.87
N SER A 50 -23.17 0.36 -3.34
CA SER A 50 -23.25 -0.39 -4.61
C SER A 50 -22.82 0.42 -5.84
N ARG A 51 -22.81 1.76 -5.78
CA ARG A 51 -22.22 2.60 -6.85
C ARG A 51 -20.69 2.49 -6.89
N HIS A 52 -20.04 2.48 -5.73
CA HIS A 52 -18.58 2.39 -5.62
C HIS A 52 -18.07 1.03 -6.13
N LEU A 53 -18.83 -0.05 -5.88
CA LEU A 53 -18.50 -1.38 -6.43
C LEU A 53 -18.58 -1.41 -7.96
N ARG A 54 -19.60 -0.77 -8.55
CA ARG A 54 -19.73 -0.68 -10.01
C ARG A 54 -18.59 0.12 -10.64
N GLU A 55 -18.22 1.23 -10.02
CA GLU A 55 -17.07 2.03 -10.45
C GLU A 55 -15.76 1.24 -10.37
N LEU A 56 -15.56 0.46 -9.30
CA LEU A 56 -14.40 -0.41 -9.16
C LEU A 56 -14.30 -1.44 -10.30
N LEU A 57 -15.42 -2.12 -10.63
CA LEU A 57 -15.45 -3.09 -11.71
C LEU A 57 -15.21 -2.46 -13.10
N ASP A 58 -15.77 -1.27 -13.33
CA ASP A 58 -15.54 -0.51 -14.57
C ASP A 58 -14.07 -0.09 -14.70
N LEU A 59 -13.44 0.38 -13.61
CA LEU A 59 -12.01 0.70 -13.57
C LEU A 59 -11.14 -0.54 -13.78
N GLN A 60 -11.47 -1.67 -13.14
CA GLN A 60 -10.73 -2.92 -13.30
C GLN A 60 -10.66 -3.36 -14.77
N SER A 61 -11.73 -3.14 -15.54
CA SER A 61 -11.76 -3.48 -16.97
C SER A 61 -10.83 -2.62 -17.85
N LYS A 62 -10.37 -1.48 -17.33
CA LYS A 62 -9.52 -0.52 -18.05
C LYS A 62 -8.04 -0.64 -17.69
N LEU A 63 -7.70 -1.40 -16.66
CA LEU A 63 -6.34 -1.57 -16.17
C LEU A 63 -5.67 -2.79 -16.80
N SER A 64 -4.37 -2.68 -17.08
CA SER A 64 -3.53 -3.80 -17.52
C SER A 64 -2.78 -4.41 -16.34
N CYS A 65 -2.50 -5.71 -16.39
CA CYS A 65 -1.66 -6.37 -15.40
C CYS A 65 -0.19 -5.92 -15.45
N ASP A 66 0.22 -5.26 -16.53
CA ASP A 66 1.55 -4.68 -16.70
C ASP A 66 1.65 -3.22 -16.21
N ASP A 67 0.54 -2.62 -15.78
CA ASP A 67 0.55 -1.26 -15.27
C ASP A 67 1.30 -1.17 -13.92
N PRO A 68 2.02 -0.05 -13.66
CA PRO A 68 2.66 0.20 -12.38
C PRO A 68 1.66 0.26 -11.22
N ILE A 69 1.84 -0.58 -10.19
CA ILE A 69 0.95 -0.60 -9.01
C ILE A 69 1.67 -0.51 -7.66
N ASN A 70 2.99 -0.74 -7.64
CA ASN A 70 3.75 -0.71 -6.39
C ASN A 70 5.14 -0.10 -6.63
N ILE A 71 5.57 0.77 -5.72
CA ILE A 71 6.93 1.31 -5.69
C ILE A 71 7.61 0.85 -4.42
N GLN A 72 8.74 0.18 -4.57
CA GLN A 72 9.49 -0.40 -3.47
C GLN A 72 10.84 0.23 -3.32
N PHE A 73 11.06 0.80 -2.15
CA PHE A 73 12.38 1.27 -1.79
C PHE A 73 13.18 0.10 -1.25
N THR A 74 14.17 -0.32 -2.04
CA THR A 74 15.17 -1.25 -1.55
C THR A 74 16.24 -0.44 -0.82
N SER A 75 16.45 -0.77 0.45
CA SER A 75 17.62 -0.28 1.16
C SER A 75 18.85 -0.97 0.56
N VAL A 76 19.83 -0.18 0.14
CA VAL A 76 21.16 -0.74 -0.14
C VAL A 76 21.79 -1.02 1.23
N SER A 77 21.47 -2.18 1.81
CA SER A 77 22.15 -2.63 3.02
C SER A 77 23.54 -3.13 2.64
N CYS A 78 24.54 -2.35 3.07
CA CYS A 78 25.96 -2.64 3.17
C CYS A 78 26.36 -4.13 3.11
N PHE A 79 26.77 -4.60 1.93
CA PHE A 79 27.92 -5.49 1.83
C PHE A 79 28.98 -4.73 1.01
N ARG A 80 30.04 -4.27 1.69
CA ARG A 80 31.17 -3.48 1.15
C ARG A 80 30.88 -2.03 0.69
N GLY A 81 30.52 -1.16 1.64
CA GLY A 81 31.05 0.21 1.67
C GLY A 81 30.70 1.18 0.53
N THR A 82 29.54 1.07 -0.12
CA THR A 82 29.03 2.13 -0.99
C THR A 82 27.61 2.54 -0.58
N THR A 83 27.49 3.74 -0.01
CA THR A 83 26.21 4.35 0.35
C THR A 83 25.53 4.89 -0.91
N GLY A 84 24.68 4.07 -1.54
CA GLY A 84 23.78 4.51 -2.60
C GLY A 84 22.47 5.06 -2.03
N ARG A 85 21.86 6.05 -2.70
CA ARG A 85 20.50 6.52 -2.36
C ARG A 85 19.50 5.37 -2.57
N PRO A 86 18.46 5.21 -1.72
CA PRO A 86 17.42 4.21 -1.91
C PRO A 86 16.86 4.31 -3.33
N LYS A 87 16.78 3.17 -4.02
CA LYS A 87 16.19 3.11 -5.36
C LYS A 87 14.78 2.57 -5.24
N GLY A 88 13.83 3.28 -5.84
CA GLY A 88 12.46 2.82 -6.01
C GLY A 88 12.39 1.84 -7.19
N ALA A 89 12.06 0.58 -6.92
CA ALA A 89 11.69 -0.39 -7.94
C ALA A 89 10.18 -0.28 -8.19
N THR A 90 9.78 -0.07 -9.45
CA THR A 90 8.37 -0.01 -9.84
C THR A 90 7.93 -1.38 -10.33
N LEU A 91 6.81 -1.87 -9.81
CA LEU A 91 6.38 -3.25 -9.97
C LEU A 91 4.91 -3.28 -10.42
N SER A 92 4.63 -4.16 -11.38
CA SER A 92 3.28 -4.43 -11.89
C SER A 92 2.64 -5.64 -11.20
N HIS A 93 1.34 -5.84 -11.41
CA HIS A 93 0.64 -7.04 -10.96
C HIS A 93 1.29 -8.31 -11.51
N HIS A 94 1.64 -8.27 -12.79
CA HIS A 94 2.29 -9.38 -13.48
C HIS A 94 3.66 -9.72 -12.86
N ASN A 95 4.44 -8.71 -12.45
CA ASN A 95 5.71 -8.96 -11.77
C ASN A 95 5.52 -9.65 -10.42
N ILE A 96 4.55 -9.19 -9.64
CA ILE A 96 4.28 -9.70 -8.28
C ILE A 96 3.75 -11.13 -8.34
N VAL A 97 2.71 -11.39 -9.12
CA VAL A 97 2.05 -12.70 -9.20
C VAL A 97 2.97 -13.77 -9.81
N ASN A 98 3.75 -13.43 -10.84
CA ASN A 98 4.69 -14.41 -11.39
C ASN A 98 5.81 -14.74 -10.42
N ASN A 99 6.32 -13.73 -9.69
CA ASN A 99 7.35 -13.98 -8.69
C ASN A 99 6.83 -14.91 -7.59
N ALA A 100 5.62 -14.65 -7.08
CA ALA A 100 4.89 -15.53 -6.16
C ALA A 100 4.82 -16.98 -6.66
N TYR A 101 4.31 -17.16 -7.87
CA TYR A 101 4.11 -18.47 -8.49
C TYR A 101 5.43 -19.25 -8.64
N PHE A 102 6.47 -18.61 -9.19
CA PHE A 102 7.75 -19.28 -9.41
C PHE A 102 8.50 -19.58 -8.11
N VAL A 103 8.40 -18.70 -7.11
CA VAL A 103 8.97 -18.94 -5.77
C VAL A 103 8.25 -20.09 -5.11
N GLY A 104 6.90 -20.08 -5.09
CA GLY A 104 6.12 -21.16 -4.49
C GLY A 104 6.44 -22.51 -5.11
N ARG A 105 6.51 -22.59 -6.45
CA ARG A 105 6.92 -23.81 -7.15
C ARG A 105 8.34 -24.28 -6.82
N ARG A 106 9.28 -23.35 -6.62
CA ARG A 106 10.67 -23.69 -6.30
C ARG A 106 10.84 -24.17 -4.87
N VAL A 107 10.07 -23.61 -3.94
CA VAL A 107 10.06 -24.00 -2.53
C VAL A 107 9.24 -25.28 -2.32
N GLY A 108 8.38 -25.64 -3.29
CA GLY A 108 7.55 -26.84 -3.23
C GLY A 108 6.21 -26.59 -2.56
N PHE A 109 5.77 -25.34 -2.45
CA PHE A 109 4.54 -24.99 -1.77
C PHE A 109 3.33 -25.70 -2.37
N HIS A 110 2.56 -26.34 -1.48
CA HIS A 110 1.31 -26.98 -1.80
C HIS A 110 0.18 -26.50 -0.88
N SER A 111 -1.07 -26.66 -1.28
CA SER A 111 -2.25 -26.10 -0.60
C SER A 111 -2.48 -26.57 0.85
N ARG A 112 -1.68 -27.50 1.36
CA ARG A 112 -1.76 -28.05 2.73
C ARG A 112 -0.65 -27.60 3.66
N GLU A 113 0.26 -26.73 3.22
CA GLU A 113 1.38 -26.25 4.02
C GLU A 113 1.04 -24.96 4.78
N GLU A 114 1.46 -24.89 6.04
CA GLU A 114 1.41 -23.66 6.83
C GLU A 114 2.76 -22.93 6.70
N ILE A 115 2.72 -21.64 6.33
CA ILE A 115 3.91 -20.81 6.20
C ILE A 115 4.08 -20.00 7.48
N CYS A 116 5.15 -20.25 8.23
CA CYS A 116 5.54 -19.39 9.34
C CYS A 116 6.27 -18.15 8.79
N MET A 117 5.56 -17.02 8.72
CA MET A 117 6.18 -15.72 8.43
C MET A 117 6.72 -15.07 9.70
N GLN A 118 8.05 -15.12 9.87
CA GLN A 118 8.73 -14.52 11.02
C GLN A 118 9.08 -13.04 10.83
N VAL A 119 8.86 -12.50 9.62
CA VAL A 119 9.17 -11.10 9.29
C VAL A 119 7.94 -10.21 9.49
N PRO A 120 8.12 -8.94 9.87
CA PRO A 120 7.01 -7.99 9.98
C PRO A 120 6.20 -7.90 8.67
N ILE A 121 4.87 -7.77 8.78
CA ILE A 121 3.89 -7.75 7.66
C ILE A 121 4.14 -6.58 6.68
N TYR A 122 5.00 -5.64 7.02
CA TYR A 122 5.40 -4.53 6.15
C TYR A 122 6.44 -4.91 5.07
N HIS A 123 6.82 -6.18 4.97
CA HIS A 123 7.82 -6.64 4.01
C HIS A 123 7.17 -7.10 2.70
N TRP A 124 7.81 -6.81 1.56
CA TRP A 124 7.49 -7.27 0.19
C TRP A 124 7.06 -8.75 0.07
N PHE A 125 7.41 -9.55 1.08
CA PHE A 125 7.05 -10.96 1.20
C PHE A 125 5.54 -11.22 1.22
N TRP A 126 4.73 -10.27 1.71
CA TRP A 126 3.26 -10.42 1.75
C TRP A 126 2.62 -10.34 0.36
N LEU A 127 3.06 -9.38 -0.46
CA LEU A 127 2.46 -9.12 -1.78
C LEU A 127 2.61 -10.31 -2.75
N GLY A 128 3.57 -11.21 -2.49
CA GLY A 128 3.80 -12.42 -3.27
C GLY A 128 3.15 -13.69 -2.72
N LEU A 129 2.24 -13.63 -1.73
CA LEU A 129 1.59 -14.84 -1.18
C LEU A 129 0.05 -14.80 -1.22
N GLU A 130 -0.55 -13.72 -1.71
CA GLU A 130 -1.99 -13.67 -1.97
C GLU A 130 -2.29 -14.02 -3.43
N GLY A 131 -2.37 -15.31 -3.71
CA GLY A 131 -2.86 -15.86 -4.98
C GLY A 131 -3.32 -17.29 -4.75
N GLY A 132 -4.63 -17.46 -4.56
CA GLY A 132 -5.28 -18.77 -4.48
C GLY A 132 -5.31 -19.51 -5.80
#